data_AF-A0A1G6ED86-F1
#
_entry.id   AF-A0A1G6ED86-F1
#
_cell.length_a   1.000
_cell.length_b   1.000
_cell.length_c   1.000
_cell.angle_alpha   90.00
_cell.angle_beta   90.00
_cell.angle_gamma   90.00
#
_symmetry.space_group_name_H-M   'P 1'
#
loop_
_entity.id
_entity.type
_entity.pdbx_description
1 polymer ?
#
loop_
_entity_poly.entity_id
_entity_poly.type
_entity_poly.pdbx_seq_one_letter_code
_entity_poly.pdbx_strand_id
1 'polypeptide(L)'
;MNKFEAIESGIAEKDKEKLKEAMGNICYTDRSFSTNEFEEQLKHIKESGVDIIDDALDGELVSSGKAEFTDDDFANAVFELKYNFCRERIEDVKRIGRALYKPAPKPVASVRKEPTQTVGTSPNSESHRGTVNKAAVTAAAVAVIAAVVIIVLLIK
;
A
#
# COMPACT_ATOMS: atom_id res chain seq x y z
N MET A 1 6.44 -17.91 1.64
CA MET A 1 6.30 -17.66 0.19
C MET A 1 6.72 -16.24 -0.10
N ASN A 2 7.58 -16.05 -1.09
CA ASN A 2 7.89 -14.72 -1.62
C ASN A 2 6.65 -14.21 -2.40
N LYS A 3 6.31 -12.92 -2.37
CA LYS A 3 5.14 -12.38 -3.09
C LYS A 3 5.17 -12.68 -4.59
N PHE A 4 6.37 -12.73 -5.17
CA PHE A 4 6.58 -13.13 -6.56
C PHE A 4 6.27 -14.61 -6.82
N GLU A 5 6.49 -15.49 -5.84
CA GLU A 5 6.21 -16.93 -5.97
C GLU A 5 4.72 -17.23 -6.14
N ALA A 6 3.86 -16.43 -5.49
CA ALA A 6 2.41 -16.57 -5.64
C ALA A 6 1.94 -16.19 -7.05
N ILE A 7 2.54 -15.14 -7.64
CA ILE A 7 2.27 -14.72 -9.02
C ILE A 7 2.75 -15.80 -10.01
N GLU A 8 4.01 -16.25 -9.90
CA GLU A 8 4.56 -17.27 -10.81
C GLU A 8 3.77 -18.58 -10.76
N SER A 9 3.43 -19.06 -9.55
CA SER A 9 2.65 -20.30 -9.43
C SER A 9 1.21 -20.11 -9.90
N GLY A 10 0.59 -18.95 -9.65
CA GLY A 10 -0.75 -18.64 -10.19
C GLY A 10 -0.76 -18.58 -11.73
N ILE A 11 0.30 -18.05 -12.36
CA ILE A 11 0.47 -18.06 -13.82
C ILE A 11 0.61 -19.51 -14.33
N ALA A 12 1.49 -20.30 -13.70
CA ALA A 12 1.74 -21.68 -14.11
C ALA A 12 0.48 -22.57 -14.00
N GLU A 13 -0.31 -22.37 -12.96
CA GLU A 13 -1.56 -23.08 -12.68
C GLU A 13 -2.76 -22.50 -13.44
N LYS A 14 -2.60 -21.31 -14.05
CA LYS A 14 -3.69 -20.47 -14.60
C LYS A 14 -4.80 -20.20 -13.58
N ASP A 15 -4.42 -20.12 -12.31
CA ASP A 15 -5.33 -19.90 -11.19
C ASP A 15 -5.60 -18.41 -11.03
N LYS A 16 -6.74 -17.96 -11.57
CA LYS A 16 -7.14 -16.55 -11.53
C LYS A 16 -7.42 -16.07 -10.11
N GLU A 17 -7.98 -16.90 -9.24
CA GLU A 17 -8.30 -16.50 -7.86
C GLU A 17 -7.02 -16.24 -7.07
N LYS A 18 -6.04 -17.15 -7.21
CA LYS A 18 -4.71 -16.99 -6.61
C LYS A 18 -3.99 -15.75 -7.12
N LEU A 19 -4.11 -15.44 -8.42
CA LEU A 19 -3.56 -14.22 -8.99
C LEU A 19 -4.24 -12.96 -8.46
N LYS A 20 -5.57 -12.92 -8.37
CA LYS A 20 -6.33 -11.80 -7.78
C LYS A 20 -5.95 -11.60 -6.31
N GLU A 21 -5.80 -12.68 -5.55
CA GLU A 21 -5.36 -12.65 -4.16
C GLU A 21 -3.93 -12.07 -4.02
N ALA A 22 -3.00 -12.54 -4.86
CA ALA A 22 -1.62 -12.03 -4.88
C ALA A 22 -1.57 -10.54 -5.25
N MET A 23 -2.34 -10.11 -6.26
CA MET A 23 -2.46 -8.71 -6.64
C MET A 23 -3.03 -7.84 -5.52
N GLY A 24 -4.06 -8.31 -4.81
CA GLY A 24 -4.57 -7.59 -3.63
C GLY A 24 -3.55 -7.50 -2.49
N ASN A 25 -2.68 -8.51 -2.33
CA ASN A 25 -1.61 -8.48 -1.32
C ASN A 25 -0.51 -7.46 -1.66
N ILE A 26 -0.23 -7.21 -2.94
CA ILE A 26 0.67 -6.14 -3.38
C ILE A 26 0.18 -4.77 -2.91
N CYS A 27 -1.14 -4.53 -2.91
CA CYS A 27 -1.72 -3.28 -2.42
C CYS A 27 -1.30 -2.98 -0.96
N TYR A 28 -1.12 -4.00 -0.11
CA TYR A 28 -0.67 -3.79 1.27
C TYR A 28 0.84 -3.52 1.38
N THR A 29 1.65 -3.95 0.40
CA THR A 29 3.09 -3.70 0.39
C THR A 29 3.49 -2.41 -0.32
N ASP A 30 2.65 -1.92 -1.24
CA ASP A 30 2.77 -0.60 -1.89
C ASP A 30 1.44 0.16 -1.79
N ARG A 31 1.07 0.56 -0.56
CA ARG A 31 -0.23 1.17 -0.27
C ARG A 31 -0.49 2.49 -1.01
N SER A 32 0.56 3.21 -1.39
CA SER A 32 0.44 4.47 -2.14
C SER A 32 0.54 4.29 -3.65
N PHE A 33 0.79 3.07 -4.14
CA PHE A 33 1.04 2.76 -5.54
C PHE A 33 2.16 3.62 -6.13
N SER A 34 3.21 3.83 -5.34
CA SER A 34 4.31 4.74 -5.69
C SER A 34 5.50 4.01 -6.30
N THR A 35 5.58 2.69 -6.11
CA THR A 35 6.70 1.87 -6.59
C THR A 35 6.44 1.28 -7.97
N ASN A 36 5.21 1.41 -8.50
CA ASN A 36 4.77 0.83 -9.77
C ASN A 36 4.73 -0.73 -9.77
N GLU A 37 4.89 -1.36 -8.61
CA GLU A 37 4.91 -2.81 -8.47
C GLU A 37 3.59 -3.45 -8.93
N PHE A 38 2.46 -2.84 -8.59
CA PHE A 38 1.14 -3.34 -9.01
C PHE A 38 1.01 -3.38 -10.53
N GLU A 39 1.38 -2.29 -11.21
CA GLU A 39 1.34 -2.19 -12.67
C GLU A 39 2.27 -3.18 -13.35
N GLU A 40 3.47 -3.38 -12.81
CA GLU A 40 4.46 -4.33 -13.33
C GLU A 40 3.96 -5.78 -13.24
N GLN A 41 3.41 -6.17 -12.09
CA GLN A 41 2.89 -7.53 -11.91
C GLN A 41 1.62 -7.77 -12.74
N LEU A 42 0.72 -6.79 -12.83
CA LEU A 42 -0.47 -6.90 -13.69
C LEU A 42 -0.08 -7.06 -15.16
N LYS A 43 0.92 -6.30 -15.61
CA LYS A 43 1.47 -6.42 -16.96
C LYS A 43 2.08 -7.81 -17.18
N HIS A 44 2.87 -8.30 -16.23
CA HIS A 44 3.50 -9.61 -16.31
C HIS A 44 2.48 -10.75 -16.45
N ILE A 45 1.42 -10.74 -15.62
CA ILE A 45 0.32 -11.70 -15.72
C ILE A 45 -0.32 -11.65 -17.11
N LYS A 46 -0.62 -10.44 -17.61
CA LYS A 46 -1.23 -10.27 -18.93
C LYS A 46 -0.32 -10.80 -20.05
N GLU A 47 0.97 -10.52 -20.00
CA GLU A 47 1.96 -10.98 -20.99
C GLU A 47 2.16 -12.51 -20.97
N SER A 48 1.88 -13.16 -19.83
CA SER A 48 1.84 -14.64 -19.73
C SER A 48 0.63 -15.27 -20.43
N GLY A 49 -0.35 -14.47 -20.87
CA GLY A 49 -1.57 -14.94 -21.54
C GLY A 49 -2.71 -15.31 -20.60
N VAL A 50 -2.62 -14.99 -19.30
CA VAL A 50 -3.71 -15.15 -18.34
C VAL A 50 -4.44 -13.81 -18.20
N ASP A 51 -5.76 -13.82 -18.42
CA ASP A 51 -6.61 -12.65 -18.18
C ASP A 51 -7.37 -12.80 -16.85
N ILE A 52 -7.14 -11.85 -15.96
CA ILE A 52 -7.76 -11.79 -14.62
C ILE A 52 -8.70 -10.59 -14.46
N ILE A 53 -8.84 -9.74 -15.49
CA ILE A 53 -9.70 -8.56 -15.43
C ILE A 53 -11.14 -8.99 -15.69
N ASP A 54 -12.02 -8.70 -14.75
CA ASP A 54 -13.46 -8.92 -14.93
C ASP A 54 -14.06 -7.79 -15.80
N ASP A 55 -15.01 -8.15 -16.67
CA ASP A 55 -15.54 -7.25 -17.72
C ASP A 55 -16.37 -6.07 -17.18
N ALA A 56 -16.98 -6.25 -16.01
CA ALA A 56 -17.89 -5.28 -15.42
C ALA A 56 -17.66 -5.15 -13.91
N LEU A 57 -17.94 -3.95 -13.41
CA LEU A 57 -18.04 -3.66 -12.00
C LEU A 57 -19.25 -4.39 -11.39
N ASP A 58 -19.02 -5.10 -10.29
CA ASP A 58 -20.03 -5.65 -9.40
C ASP A 58 -20.11 -4.81 -8.11
N GLY A 59 -21.31 -4.36 -7.77
CA GLY A 59 -21.59 -3.49 -6.62
C GLY A 59 -21.11 -2.04 -6.76
N GLU A 60 -20.97 -1.36 -5.61
CA GLU A 60 -20.57 0.06 -5.53
C GLU A 60 -19.10 0.22 -5.17
N LEU A 61 -18.43 1.23 -5.75
CA LEU A 61 -17.06 1.59 -5.38
C LEU A 61 -17.00 2.11 -3.95
N VAL A 62 -15.95 1.77 -3.21
CA VAL A 62 -15.80 2.15 -1.79
C VAL A 62 -15.63 3.66 -1.65
N SER A 63 -15.05 4.33 -2.66
CA SER A 63 -14.93 5.79 -2.66
C SER A 63 -16.21 6.55 -3.02
N SER A 64 -17.29 5.87 -3.40
CA SER A 64 -18.54 6.52 -3.82
C SER A 64 -19.10 7.42 -2.72
N GLY A 65 -19.30 8.71 -3.04
CA GLY A 65 -19.86 9.69 -2.11
C GLY A 65 -18.94 10.12 -0.95
N LYS A 66 -17.67 9.69 -0.92
CA LYS A 66 -16.74 10.03 0.16
C LYS A 66 -15.76 11.15 -0.23
N ALA A 67 -15.52 12.05 0.72
CA ALA A 67 -14.54 13.14 0.59
C ALA A 67 -13.19 12.79 1.23
N GLU A 68 -13.22 12.04 2.33
CA GLU A 68 -12.06 11.56 3.07
C GLU A 68 -12.08 10.04 3.16
N PHE A 69 -10.92 9.45 3.36
CA PHE A 69 -10.76 7.99 3.46
C PHE A 69 -10.07 7.62 4.76
N THR A 70 -10.28 6.38 5.17
CA THR A 70 -9.68 5.73 6.35
C THR A 70 -8.92 4.47 5.94
N ASP A 71 -8.08 3.94 6.84
CA ASP A 71 -7.43 2.64 6.62
C ASP A 71 -8.46 1.51 6.36
N ASP A 72 -9.64 1.58 6.98
CA ASP A 72 -10.74 0.62 6.76
C ASP A 72 -11.32 0.73 5.34
N ASP A 73 -11.44 1.94 4.80
CA ASP A 73 -11.85 2.14 3.40
C ASP A 73 -10.84 1.51 2.44
N PHE A 74 -9.54 1.65 2.73
CA PHE A 74 -8.51 1.00 1.94
C PHE A 74 -8.60 -0.52 2.02
N ALA A 75 -8.75 -1.07 3.23
CA ALA A 75 -8.89 -2.51 3.43
C ALA A 75 -10.12 -3.07 2.71
N ASN A 76 -11.27 -2.38 2.81
CA ASN A 76 -12.50 -2.75 2.12
C ASN A 76 -12.32 -2.69 0.60
N ALA A 77 -11.69 -1.64 0.06
CA ALA A 77 -11.47 -1.53 -1.37
C ALA A 77 -10.56 -2.66 -1.90
N VAL A 78 -9.53 -3.04 -1.15
CA VAL A 78 -8.67 -4.19 -1.50
C VAL A 78 -9.44 -5.51 -1.42
N PHE A 79 -10.31 -5.69 -0.43
CA PHE A 79 -11.18 -6.85 -0.31
C PHE A 79 -12.13 -6.97 -1.51
N GLU A 80 -12.84 -5.89 -1.84
CA GLU A 80 -13.75 -5.83 -3.00
C GLU A 80 -13.02 -6.07 -4.32
N LEU A 81 -11.79 -5.55 -4.47
CA LEU A 81 -10.96 -5.78 -5.65
C LEU A 81 -10.61 -7.27 -5.84
N LYS A 82 -10.34 -8.01 -4.76
CA LYS A 82 -10.04 -9.45 -4.83
C LYS A 82 -11.26 -10.25 -5.30
N TYR A 83 -12.47 -9.82 -4.94
CA TYR A 83 -13.72 -10.46 -5.32
C TYR A 83 -14.14 -10.14 -6.77
N ASN A 84 -14.09 -8.86 -7.15
CA ASN A 84 -14.36 -8.38 -8.51
C ASN A 84 -13.18 -7.55 -9.01
N PHE A 85 -12.29 -8.20 -9.76
CA PHE A 85 -11.03 -7.61 -10.22
C PHE A 85 -11.24 -6.86 -11.53
N CYS A 86 -12.03 -5.78 -11.49
CA CYS A 86 -12.31 -4.93 -12.64
C CYS A 86 -11.49 -3.63 -12.63
N ARG A 87 -11.50 -2.90 -13.74
CA ARG A 87 -10.73 -1.65 -13.90
C ARG A 87 -11.16 -0.57 -12.91
N GLU A 88 -12.46 -0.46 -12.68
CA GLU A 88 -13.05 0.52 -11.77
C GLU A 88 -12.59 0.28 -10.32
N ARG A 89 -12.55 -0.98 -9.87
CA ARG A 89 -12.03 -1.37 -8.55
C ARG A 89 -10.53 -1.12 -8.41
N ILE A 90 -9.75 -1.38 -9.46
CA ILE A 90 -8.32 -1.08 -9.48
C ILE A 90 -8.09 0.42 -9.26
N GLU A 91 -8.81 1.26 -9.99
CA GLU A 91 -8.68 2.71 -9.85
C GLU A 91 -9.23 3.22 -8.51
N ASP A 92 -10.26 2.59 -7.96
CA ASP A 92 -10.83 2.90 -6.64
C ASP A 92 -9.79 2.68 -5.52
N VAL A 93 -9.17 1.49 -5.49
CA VAL A 93 -8.11 1.18 -4.51
C VAL A 93 -6.93 2.14 -4.67
N LYS A 94 -6.50 2.43 -5.91
CA LYS A 94 -5.41 3.39 -6.15
C LYS A 94 -5.76 4.79 -5.66
N ARG A 95 -6.99 5.25 -5.90
CA ARG A 95 -7.47 6.56 -5.45
C ARG A 95 -7.40 6.65 -3.93
N ILE A 96 -7.95 5.65 -3.23
CA ILE A 96 -7.97 5.61 -1.76
C ILE A 96 -6.54 5.53 -1.22
N GLY A 97 -5.73 4.60 -1.72
CA GLY A 97 -4.35 4.41 -1.27
C GLY A 97 -3.46 5.64 -1.48
N ARG A 98 -3.58 6.30 -2.64
CA ARG A 98 -2.84 7.54 -2.93
C ARG A 98 -3.30 8.70 -2.05
N ALA A 99 -4.57 8.77 -1.68
CA ALA A 99 -5.06 9.83 -0.80
C ALA A 99 -4.56 9.64 0.64
N LEU A 100 -4.54 8.40 1.14
CA LEU A 100 -4.12 8.07 2.50
C LEU A 100 -2.61 8.09 2.70
N TYR A 101 -1.86 7.54 1.74
CA TYR A 101 -0.46 7.19 1.94
C TYR A 101 0.51 7.91 1.01
N LYS A 102 0.06 8.98 0.34
CA LYS A 102 0.95 9.77 -0.52
C LYS A 102 2.19 10.17 0.28
N PRO A 103 3.40 9.91 -0.24
CA PRO A 103 4.59 10.42 0.41
C PRO A 103 4.47 11.94 0.53
N ALA A 104 4.66 12.47 1.74
CA ALA A 104 4.73 13.91 1.92
C ALA A 104 5.76 14.48 0.93
N PRO A 105 5.46 15.62 0.27
CA PRO A 105 6.44 16.24 -0.61
C PRO A 105 7.72 16.45 0.19
N LYS A 106 8.84 15.89 -0.29
CA LYS A 106 10.15 16.16 0.30
C LYS A 106 10.30 17.68 0.38
N PRO A 107 10.67 18.26 1.53
CA PRO A 107 10.94 19.69 1.60
C PRO A 107 11.97 19.97 0.51
N VAL A 108 11.58 20.76 -0.49
CA VAL A 108 12.52 21.33 -1.44
C VAL A 108 13.46 22.15 -0.57
N ALA A 109 14.68 21.66 -0.37
CA ALA A 109 15.72 22.44 0.26
C ALA A 109 15.76 23.75 -0.51
N SER A 110 15.29 24.83 0.12
CA SER A 110 15.41 26.17 -0.43
C SER A 110 16.91 26.35 -0.67
N VAL A 111 17.32 26.32 -1.94
CA VAL A 111 18.65 26.76 -2.34
C VAL A 111 18.64 28.26 -2.08
N ARG A 112 18.94 28.61 -0.83
CA ARG A 112 19.25 29.97 -0.42
C ARG A 112 20.44 30.39 -1.26
N LYS A 113 20.20 31.18 -2.29
CA LYS A 113 21.25 31.95 -2.95
C LYS A 113 21.80 32.92 -1.91
N GLU A 114 22.94 32.60 -1.29
CA GLU A 114 23.72 33.60 -0.59
C GLU A 114 24.76 34.21 -1.54
N PRO A 115 24.89 35.54 -1.58
CA PRO A 115 25.99 36.21 -2.24
C PRO A 115 27.27 36.14 -1.40
N THR A 116 28.38 36.21 -2.12
CA THR A 116 29.79 36.17 -1.72
C THR A 116 30.23 36.98 -0.50
N GLN A 117 31.16 36.34 0.26
CA GLN A 117 32.30 36.85 1.03
C GLN A 117 32.06 37.70 2.29
N THR A 118 32.58 37.23 3.43
CA THR A 118 33.65 37.91 4.19
C THR A 118 34.29 36.98 5.23
N VAL A 119 35.57 37.24 5.50
CA VAL A 119 36.55 36.47 6.28
C VAL A 119 36.34 36.65 7.80
N GLY A 120 36.52 35.57 8.58
CA GLY A 120 36.60 35.61 10.04
C GLY A 120 37.22 34.33 10.63
N THR A 121 38.21 34.53 11.49
CA THR A 121 39.22 33.58 12.02
C THR A 121 38.69 32.48 12.97
N SER A 122 39.20 31.24 12.81
CA SER A 122 39.36 30.01 13.65
C SER A 122 39.02 29.98 15.17
N PRO A 123 39.01 28.82 15.91
CA PRO A 123 39.05 27.36 15.57
C PRO A 123 38.06 26.48 16.42
N ASN A 124 38.26 25.14 16.38
CA ASN A 124 37.71 24.03 17.20
C ASN A 124 36.37 23.44 16.76
N SER A 125 36.29 22.23 16.20
CA SER A 125 36.56 20.91 16.80
C SER A 125 35.81 20.70 18.12
N GLU A 126 34.59 20.19 18.05
CA GLU A 126 34.13 19.21 19.06
C GLU A 126 32.96 18.37 18.55
N SER A 127 33.21 17.06 18.60
CA SER A 127 32.32 15.97 18.32
C SER A 127 31.45 15.68 19.53
N HIS A 128 30.12 15.73 19.37
CA HIS A 128 29.22 15.04 20.28
C HIS A 128 28.34 14.06 19.50
N ARG A 129 28.87 12.84 19.40
CA ARG A 129 28.08 11.61 19.44
C ARG A 129 27.28 11.61 20.74
N GLY A 130 25.96 11.54 20.63
CA GLY A 130 25.05 11.45 21.78
C GLY A 130 23.82 10.62 21.45
N THR A 131 23.96 9.32 21.68
CA THR A 131 22.95 8.42 22.25
C THR A 131 21.62 8.22 21.51
N VAL A 132 21.57 7.10 20.79
CA VAL A 132 20.34 6.40 20.40
C VAL A 132 19.70 5.81 21.66
N ASN A 133 18.52 6.30 22.04
CA ASN A 133 17.66 5.59 22.99
C ASN A 133 16.56 4.86 22.21
N LYS A 134 16.78 3.56 21.96
CA LYS A 134 15.73 2.57 21.70
C LYS A 134 15.20 2.10 23.05
N ALA A 135 13.93 2.38 23.36
CA ALA A 135 13.06 1.52 24.18
C ALA A 135 11.70 2.20 24.42
N ALA A 136 10.66 1.71 23.74
CA ALA A 136 9.31 1.54 24.29
C ALA A 136 8.49 0.77 23.25
N VAL A 137 8.43 -0.55 23.42
CA VAL A 137 7.46 -1.43 22.74
C VAL A 137 6.42 -1.85 23.79
N THR A 138 5.20 -2.14 23.32
CA THR A 138 4.07 -2.87 23.94
C THR A 138 3.10 -2.01 24.76
N ALA A 139 1.78 -2.14 24.66
CA ALA A 139 0.89 -3.04 23.92
C ALA A 139 -0.54 -2.47 23.94
N ALA A 140 -1.31 -2.62 22.85
CA ALA A 140 -2.79 -2.76 22.88
C ALA A 140 -3.36 -2.87 21.46
N ALA A 141 -3.55 -4.10 20.95
CA ALA A 141 -4.54 -4.41 19.89
C ALA A 141 -4.61 -5.92 19.64
N VAL A 142 -5.03 -6.72 20.63
CA VAL A 142 -5.35 -8.16 20.43
C VAL A 142 -6.80 -8.49 20.84
N ALA A 143 -7.59 -7.50 21.28
CA ALA A 143 -8.95 -7.77 21.78
C ALA A 143 -10.05 -7.83 20.70
N VAL A 144 -9.81 -7.38 19.46
CA VAL A 144 -10.90 -7.22 18.46
C VAL A 144 -11.13 -8.49 17.61
N ILE A 145 -10.10 -9.31 17.39
CA ILE A 145 -10.20 -10.48 16.49
C ILE A 145 -11.04 -11.61 17.13
N ALA A 146 -11.04 -11.75 18.45
CA ALA A 146 -11.84 -12.78 19.14
C ALA A 146 -13.36 -12.53 19.06
N ALA A 147 -13.80 -11.27 18.99
CA ALA A 147 -15.23 -10.93 18.93
C ALA A 147 -15.87 -11.29 17.58
N VAL A 148 -15.14 -11.11 16.48
CA VAL A 148 -15.66 -11.39 15.13
C VAL A 148 -15.84 -12.91 14.90
N VAL A 149 -14.93 -13.73 15.42
CA VAL A 149 -15.02 -15.20 15.30
C VAL A 149 -16.23 -15.74 16.08
N ILE A 150 -16.53 -15.19 17.27
CA ILE A 150 -17.69 -15.63 18.06
C ILE A 150 -19.01 -15.29 17.36
N ILE A 151 -19.11 -14.11 16.75
CA ILE A 151 -20.34 -13.70 16.03
C ILE A 151 -20.59 -14.60 14.81
N VAL A 152 -19.54 -14.91 14.03
CA VAL A 152 -19.66 -15.80 12.86
C VAL A 152 -20.05 -17.23 13.27
N LEU A 153 -19.58 -17.71 14.43
CA LEU A 153 -19.95 -19.03 14.95
C LEU A 153 -21.37 -19.08 15.56
N LEU A 154 -21.93 -17.96 16.03
CA LEU A 154 -23.29 -17.90 16.59
C LEU A 154 -24.38 -17.71 15.53
N ILE A 155 -24.03 -17.30 14.31
CA ILE A 155 -24.97 -17.09 13.20
C ILE A 155 -25.08 -18.35 12.31
N LYS A 156 -24.26 -19.38 12.56
CA LYS A 156 -24.29 -20.68 11.87
C LYS A 156 -25.05 -21.73 12.68
#